data_AF-U6D8R1-F1
#
_entry.id   AF-U6D8R1-F1
#
_cell.length_a   1.000
_cell.length_b   1.000
_cell.length_c   1.000
_cell.angle_alpha   90.00
_cell.angle_beta   90.00
_cell.angle_gamma   90.00
#
_symmetry.space_group_name_H-M   'P 1'
#
loop_
_entity.id
_entity.type
_entity.pdbx_description
1 polymer ?
#
loop_
_entity_poly.entity_id
_entity_poly.type
_entity_poly.pdbx_seq_one_letter_code
_entity_poly.pdbx_strand_id
1 'polypeptide(L)'
;RASPAGGPLEDVVIERYHIPKTCPREVQMGDFVRYHYNGTFEDGKKFDSSYDRSTLVAIVVGVGRLITGMDRGLMGMCVNERRRLIVPPHLGYGSIGVAGLIPPDATLYFDVVLLDVWNKADTVQVSTLLHPAHCPRTVQDSDFVRYHYNGTLLDGTAFDTSYSRDGTYDTYVGSGWLIKGMDQGLLGMCPGERRKIIIPPFLAYGEKGYGTVIPPQASLVFHVLLIDVHNPKDTVQLETLELPPGCIRRAVAGDFMRYHYNGSLMDGTPFDSSYSRNHTYNTYVGQGYIIPGMDQGLQGACIGERRRITIPPHLAYGENGTGDKIPGSAVLIFDVHIIDFHNPADPVEIKILSPPPETCNETAKPGDFVRYHYNCSLLDGTKLFSSHDYGDPQEATLGANKVIEGLDTGLQGMCVGERRQLVVPPHLAHGESGARGVPGSAVLLFEVELVSREEGLPTGYLFVWHEDPPVNLFEGLDLNKDGEVPPEEFSTFIKAQVSEGKGRLMPGQDPEKTIADMFQNQDRNQDGKITVEELKLKSDEDQERVHEEL
;
A
#
# COMPACT_ATOMS: atom_id res chain seq x y z
N ARG A 1 88.99 12.98 -38.45
CA ARG A 1 88.32 13.14 -39.77
C ARG A 1 87.80 11.76 -40.14
N ALA A 2 86.52 11.48 -40.33
CA ALA A 2 85.28 12.25 -40.26
C ALA A 2 84.16 11.21 -40.03
N SER A 3 83.11 11.58 -39.29
CA SER A 3 81.86 10.82 -39.19
C SER A 3 81.28 10.53 -40.58
N PRO A 4 80.55 9.41 -40.73
CA PRO A 4 79.40 9.39 -41.60
C PRO A 4 78.11 9.28 -40.77
N ALA A 5 77.21 10.22 -41.06
CA ALA A 5 75.76 10.06 -41.02
C ALA A 5 75.10 9.75 -39.66
N GLY A 6 74.89 10.81 -38.87
CA GLY A 6 73.74 10.84 -37.96
C GLY A 6 72.46 10.91 -38.78
N GLY A 7 71.94 9.75 -39.19
CA GLY A 7 70.51 9.61 -39.48
C GLY A 7 69.70 9.89 -38.20
N PRO A 8 68.39 10.18 -38.30
CA PRO A 8 67.57 10.32 -37.11
C PRO A 8 67.68 9.04 -36.26
N LEU A 9 67.99 9.20 -34.97
CA LEU A 9 67.98 8.09 -34.02
C LEU A 9 66.61 7.41 -34.08
N GLU A 10 66.59 6.08 -34.24
CA GLU A 10 65.35 5.31 -34.34
C GLU A 10 64.52 5.44 -33.06
N ASP A 11 63.22 5.75 -33.19
CA ASP A 11 62.33 5.78 -32.03
C ASP A 11 61.84 4.37 -31.67
N VAL A 12 61.14 4.23 -30.55
CA VAL A 12 60.50 2.96 -30.18
C VAL A 12 59.50 2.53 -31.25
N VAL A 13 59.59 1.29 -31.72
CA VAL A 13 58.59 0.71 -32.65
C VAL A 13 57.45 0.13 -31.82
N ILE A 14 56.22 0.53 -32.15
CA ILE A 14 55.00 0.13 -31.45
C ILE A 14 54.16 -0.76 -32.36
N GLU A 15 54.08 -2.05 -32.03
CA GLU A 15 53.27 -3.03 -32.74
C GLU A 15 52.02 -3.37 -31.93
N ARG A 16 50.89 -2.75 -32.26
CA ARG A 16 49.59 -3.03 -31.62
C ARG A 16 48.98 -4.27 -32.26
N TYR A 17 48.87 -5.36 -31.50
CA TYR A 17 48.32 -6.62 -32.01
C TYR A 17 46.98 -7.00 -31.37
N HIS A 18 46.59 -6.37 -30.25
CA HIS A 18 45.25 -6.46 -29.69
C HIS A 18 44.79 -5.10 -29.19
N ILE A 19 43.80 -4.51 -29.87
CA ILE A 19 43.22 -3.22 -29.48
C ILE A 19 41.80 -3.48 -28.96
N PRO A 20 41.45 -3.03 -27.75
CA PRO A 20 40.11 -3.23 -27.20
C PRO A 20 39.08 -2.45 -28.03
N LYS A 21 37.86 -2.98 -28.16
CA LYS A 21 36.77 -2.33 -28.90
C LYS A 21 36.38 -0.96 -28.34
N THR A 22 36.59 -0.77 -27.04
CA THR A 22 36.31 0.49 -26.35
C THR A 22 37.58 0.98 -25.70
N CYS A 23 37.89 2.26 -25.90
CA CYS A 23 39.01 2.95 -25.27
C CYS A 23 38.50 4.27 -24.71
N PRO A 24 37.89 4.25 -23.51
CA PRO A 24 37.37 5.48 -22.89
C PRO A 24 38.46 6.50 -22.61
N ARG A 25 39.70 6.03 -22.44
CA ARG A 25 40.87 6.84 -22.15
C ARG A 25 42.13 6.16 -22.68
N GLU A 26 42.96 6.96 -23.33
CA GLU A 26 44.33 6.59 -23.68
C GLU A 26 45.32 7.14 -22.65
N VAL A 27 46.41 6.42 -22.40
CA VAL A 27 47.49 6.86 -21.50
C VAL A 27 48.08 8.18 -21.97
N GLN A 28 48.06 9.18 -21.09
CA GLN A 28 48.70 10.48 -21.26
C GLN A 28 49.91 10.65 -20.34
N MET A 29 50.72 11.68 -20.62
CA MET A 29 51.87 12.03 -19.79
C MET A 29 51.40 12.40 -18.38
N GLY A 30 52.01 11.80 -17.37
CA GLY A 30 51.64 12.01 -15.97
C GLY A 30 50.54 11.08 -15.45
N ASP A 31 49.98 10.20 -16.30
CA ASP A 31 49.06 9.16 -15.86
C ASP A 31 49.79 8.07 -15.07
N PHE A 32 49.12 7.57 -14.04
CA PHE A 32 49.45 6.34 -13.35
C PHE A 32 48.88 5.18 -14.15
N VAL A 33 49.73 4.20 -14.45
CA VAL A 33 49.34 2.99 -15.18
C VAL A 33 49.63 1.75 -14.35
N ARG A 34 48.81 0.72 -14.56
CA ARG A 34 49.10 -0.64 -14.10
C ARG A 34 49.19 -1.55 -15.30
N TYR A 35 50.30 -2.28 -15.45
CA TYR A 35 50.50 -3.17 -16.59
C TYR A 35 51.31 -4.41 -16.22
N HIS A 36 51.12 -5.45 -17.04
CA HIS A 36 52.03 -6.57 -17.10
C HIS A 36 52.88 -6.49 -18.37
N TYR A 37 54.10 -7.02 -18.28
CA TYR A 37 54.97 -7.20 -19.42
C TYR A 37 55.76 -8.51 -19.36
N ASN A 38 56.22 -8.94 -20.53
CA ASN A 38 57.27 -9.92 -20.74
C ASN A 38 58.38 -9.31 -21.62
N GLY A 39 59.61 -9.29 -21.12
CA GLY A 39 60.78 -8.71 -21.77
C GLY A 39 61.70 -9.78 -22.35
N THR A 40 61.93 -9.76 -23.65
CA THR A 40 62.78 -10.72 -24.38
C THR A 40 63.79 -10.03 -25.30
N PHE A 41 64.82 -10.76 -25.70
CA PHE A 41 65.68 -10.38 -26.81
C PHE A 41 65.07 -10.81 -28.16
N GLU A 42 65.74 -10.46 -29.25
CA GLU A 42 65.33 -10.80 -30.63
C GLU A 42 65.23 -12.32 -30.85
N ASP A 43 66.10 -13.10 -30.20
CA ASP A 43 66.09 -14.57 -30.23
C ASP A 43 64.96 -15.20 -29.39
N GLY A 44 64.11 -14.38 -28.76
CA GLY A 44 63.01 -14.80 -27.89
C GLY A 44 63.44 -15.17 -26.48
N LYS A 45 64.73 -15.09 -26.13
CA LYS A 45 65.20 -15.36 -24.77
C LYS A 45 64.68 -14.28 -23.82
N LYS A 46 63.89 -14.71 -22.83
CA LYS A 46 63.35 -13.85 -21.77
C LYS A 46 64.47 -13.37 -20.84
N PHE A 47 64.56 -12.07 -20.61
CA PHE A 47 65.43 -11.48 -19.60
C PHE A 47 64.65 -11.05 -18.35
N ASP A 48 63.36 -10.69 -18.50
CA ASP A 48 62.56 -10.28 -17.35
C ASP A 48 61.05 -10.40 -17.62
N SER A 49 60.25 -10.64 -16.58
CA SER A 49 58.79 -10.70 -16.69
C SER A 49 58.11 -10.34 -15.38
N SER A 50 57.09 -9.50 -15.49
CA SER A 50 56.22 -9.16 -14.35
C SER A 50 55.42 -10.36 -13.83
N TYR A 51 55.14 -11.35 -14.69
CA TYR A 51 54.43 -12.57 -14.30
C TYR A 51 55.30 -13.48 -13.42
N ASP A 52 56.59 -13.58 -13.72
CA ASP A 52 57.51 -14.43 -12.96
C ASP A 52 57.69 -13.92 -11.52
N ARG A 53 57.60 -12.60 -11.33
CA ARG A 53 57.67 -11.97 -10.01
C ARG A 53 56.35 -11.96 -9.27
N SER A 54 55.24 -12.35 -9.92
CA SER A 54 53.88 -12.23 -9.39
C SER A 54 53.54 -10.81 -8.90
N THR A 55 54.20 -9.79 -9.48
CA THR A 55 54.01 -8.37 -9.16
C THR A 55 53.82 -7.59 -10.45
N LEU A 56 52.64 -6.98 -10.61
CA LEU A 56 52.39 -6.02 -11.69
C LEU A 56 53.18 -4.73 -11.46
N VAL A 57 53.42 -3.98 -12.54
CA VAL A 57 54.08 -2.66 -12.46
C VAL A 57 53.02 -1.59 -12.28
N ALA A 58 53.19 -0.73 -11.28
CA ALA A 58 52.39 0.47 -11.06
C ALA A 58 53.31 1.70 -11.05
N ILE A 59 53.18 2.59 -12.03
CA ILE A 59 54.09 3.73 -12.20
C ILE A 59 53.45 4.89 -12.96
N VAL A 60 54.05 6.07 -12.87
CA VAL A 60 53.68 7.25 -13.67
C VAL A 60 54.43 7.23 -14.98
N VAL A 61 53.73 7.36 -16.11
CA VAL A 61 54.29 7.35 -17.47
C VAL A 61 54.70 8.74 -17.93
N GLY A 62 55.79 8.81 -18.69
CA GLY A 62 56.22 10.02 -19.38
C GLY A 62 56.94 11.04 -18.50
N VAL A 63 57.39 10.61 -17.31
CA VAL A 63 58.11 11.46 -16.33
C VAL A 63 59.56 11.01 -16.10
N GLY A 64 60.09 10.09 -16.92
CA GLY A 64 61.46 9.62 -16.85
C GLY A 64 61.72 8.60 -15.74
N ARG A 65 60.69 7.85 -15.33
CA ARG A 65 60.80 6.80 -14.28
C ARG A 65 60.98 5.40 -14.85
N LEU A 66 60.70 5.21 -16.13
CA LEU A 66 61.03 4.00 -16.88
C LEU A 66 62.19 4.28 -17.85
N ILE A 67 62.74 3.23 -18.46
CA ILE A 67 63.58 3.42 -19.65
C ILE A 67 62.80 4.20 -20.71
N THR A 68 63.46 5.11 -21.42
CA THR A 68 62.82 6.06 -22.35
C THR A 68 61.90 5.37 -23.37
N GLY A 69 62.29 4.19 -23.87
CA GLY A 69 61.48 3.43 -24.82
C GLY A 69 60.18 2.91 -24.22
N MET A 70 60.16 2.54 -22.94
CA MET A 70 58.92 2.15 -22.25
C MET A 70 58.05 3.36 -21.94
N ASP A 71 58.65 4.46 -21.46
CA ASP A 71 57.90 5.71 -21.20
C ASP A 71 57.20 6.22 -22.47
N ARG A 72 57.87 6.17 -23.63
CA ARG A 72 57.27 6.53 -24.92
C ARG A 72 56.30 5.47 -25.43
N GLY A 73 56.67 4.19 -25.32
CA GLY A 73 55.90 3.08 -25.85
C GLY A 73 54.58 2.82 -25.11
N LEU A 74 54.46 3.23 -23.85
CA LEU A 74 53.24 3.14 -23.06
C LEU A 74 52.24 4.28 -23.34
N MET A 75 52.65 5.37 -23.99
CA MET A 75 51.74 6.46 -24.37
C MET A 75 50.68 5.95 -25.37
N GLY A 76 49.47 6.52 -25.30
CA GLY A 76 48.39 6.14 -26.20
C GLY A 76 47.81 4.73 -25.98
N MET A 77 48.18 4.02 -24.90
CA MET A 77 47.61 2.70 -24.62
C MET A 77 46.18 2.82 -24.13
N CYS A 78 45.36 1.85 -24.50
CA CYS A 78 44.05 1.61 -23.90
C CYS A 78 44.11 0.47 -22.89
N VAL A 79 43.28 0.51 -21.84
CA VAL A 79 43.15 -0.63 -20.91
C VAL A 79 42.68 -1.86 -21.70
N ASN A 80 43.25 -3.04 -21.41
CA ASN A 80 43.13 -4.29 -22.16
C ASN A 80 43.80 -4.32 -23.55
N GLU A 81 44.47 -3.25 -23.97
CA GLU A 81 45.33 -3.31 -25.14
C GLU A 81 46.53 -4.23 -24.88
N ARG A 82 46.95 -4.95 -25.92
CA ARG A 82 48.24 -5.63 -25.95
C ARG A 82 49.06 -5.16 -27.13
N ARG A 83 50.33 -4.86 -26.86
CA ARG A 83 51.26 -4.41 -27.88
C ARG A 83 52.68 -4.84 -27.57
N ARG A 84 53.46 -4.94 -28.63
CA ARG A 84 54.89 -5.17 -28.57
C ARG A 84 55.64 -3.85 -28.78
N LEU A 85 56.57 -3.56 -27.88
CA LEU A 85 57.46 -2.41 -27.95
C LEU A 85 58.85 -2.92 -28.30
N ILE A 86 59.42 -2.45 -29.41
CA ILE A 86 60.80 -2.73 -29.80
C ILE A 86 61.62 -1.49 -29.45
N VAL A 87 62.41 -1.62 -28.39
CA VAL A 87 63.17 -0.53 -27.80
C VAL A 87 64.63 -0.62 -28.26
N PRO A 88 65.10 0.31 -29.12
CA PRO A 88 66.49 0.33 -29.54
C PRO A 88 67.41 0.66 -28.36
N PRO A 89 68.71 0.29 -28.42
CA PRO A 89 69.57 0.36 -27.24
C PRO A 89 69.66 1.74 -26.59
N HIS A 90 69.71 2.81 -27.38
CA HIS A 90 69.81 4.19 -26.87
C HIS A 90 68.54 4.69 -26.15
N LEU A 91 67.40 4.01 -26.28
CA LEU A 91 66.18 4.25 -25.50
C LEU A 91 65.99 3.22 -24.36
N GLY A 92 66.89 2.24 -24.26
CA GLY A 92 66.95 1.21 -23.22
C GLY A 92 68.16 1.39 -22.30
N TYR A 93 69.10 0.43 -22.33
CA TYR A 93 70.30 0.41 -21.48
C TYR A 93 71.62 0.81 -22.19
N GLY A 94 71.52 1.25 -23.45
CA GLY A 94 72.62 1.78 -24.25
C GLY A 94 73.80 0.82 -24.43
N SER A 95 74.98 1.40 -24.69
CA SER A 95 76.23 0.67 -24.88
C SER A 95 76.84 0.10 -23.59
N ILE A 96 76.17 0.28 -22.45
CA ILE A 96 76.61 -0.25 -21.15
C ILE A 96 75.88 -1.55 -20.84
N GLY A 97 74.58 -1.65 -21.17
CA GLY A 97 73.75 -2.78 -20.78
C GLY A 97 73.53 -2.87 -19.26
N VAL A 98 73.11 -4.05 -18.80
CA VAL A 98 73.01 -4.41 -17.38
C VAL A 98 73.83 -5.68 -17.16
N ALA A 99 74.89 -5.57 -16.36
CA ALA A 99 75.82 -6.66 -16.12
C ALA A 99 75.10 -7.96 -15.73
N GLY A 100 75.37 -9.04 -16.46
CA GLY A 100 74.81 -10.37 -16.21
C GLY A 100 73.35 -10.58 -16.64
N LEU A 101 72.65 -9.54 -17.13
CA LEU A 101 71.24 -9.62 -17.51
C LEU A 101 70.98 -9.14 -18.94
N ILE A 102 71.43 -7.93 -19.27
CA ILE A 102 71.16 -7.26 -20.55
C ILE A 102 72.50 -6.91 -21.22
N PRO A 103 72.82 -7.49 -22.39
CA PRO A 103 74.06 -7.16 -23.10
C PRO A 103 74.13 -5.68 -23.52
N PRO A 104 75.34 -5.12 -23.68
CA PRO A 104 75.55 -3.85 -24.36
C PRO A 104 74.90 -3.82 -25.75
N ASP A 105 74.36 -2.67 -26.15
CA ASP A 105 73.78 -2.44 -27.47
C ASP A 105 72.64 -3.42 -27.85
N ALA A 106 71.98 -4.01 -26.84
CA ALA A 106 70.86 -4.93 -27.05
C ALA A 106 69.55 -4.18 -27.34
N THR A 107 68.85 -4.57 -28.42
CA THR A 107 67.45 -4.21 -28.66
C THR A 107 66.54 -5.05 -27.78
N LEU A 108 65.59 -4.40 -27.12
CA LEU A 108 64.69 -5.05 -26.17
C LEU A 108 63.27 -5.15 -26.74
N TYR A 109 62.64 -6.29 -26.55
CA TYR A 109 61.27 -6.54 -26.97
C TYR A 109 60.40 -6.68 -25.73
N PHE A 110 59.42 -5.80 -25.56
CA PHE A 110 58.47 -5.86 -24.46
C PHE A 110 57.08 -6.16 -25.01
N ASP A 111 56.53 -7.31 -24.63
CA ASP A 111 55.12 -7.61 -24.82
C ASP A 111 54.35 -7.10 -23.60
N VAL A 112 53.46 -6.12 -23.79
CA VAL A 112 52.81 -5.36 -22.71
C VAL A 112 51.29 -5.49 -22.80
N VAL A 113 50.65 -5.66 -21.64
CA VAL A 113 49.19 -5.52 -21.47
C VAL A 113 48.87 -4.49 -20.40
N LEU A 114 48.05 -3.49 -20.74
CA LEU A 114 47.62 -2.45 -19.80
C LEU A 114 46.37 -2.91 -19.06
N LEU A 115 46.36 -2.75 -17.74
CA LEU A 115 45.28 -3.17 -16.85
C LEU A 115 44.52 -1.99 -16.23
N ASP A 116 45.19 -0.84 -16.06
CA ASP A 116 44.61 0.32 -15.40
C ASP A 116 45.29 1.62 -15.85
N VAL A 117 44.53 2.71 -15.81
CA VAL A 117 45.02 4.07 -16.09
C VAL A 117 44.20 5.09 -15.31
N TRP A 118 44.87 5.96 -14.56
CA TRP A 118 44.25 7.04 -13.79
C TRP A 118 45.22 8.20 -13.54
N ASN A 119 44.74 9.35 -13.10
CA ASN A 119 45.55 10.47 -12.62
C ASN A 119 44.96 11.11 -11.35
N LYS A 120 45.73 11.98 -10.69
CA LYS A 120 45.31 12.63 -9.43
C LYS A 120 44.16 13.63 -9.55
N ALA A 121 43.87 14.09 -10.76
CA ALA A 121 42.76 15.01 -11.04
C ALA A 121 41.45 14.26 -11.35
N ASP A 122 41.48 12.93 -11.49
CA ASP A 122 40.29 12.14 -11.78
C ASP A 122 39.25 12.26 -10.66
N THR A 123 37.99 12.24 -11.06
CA THR A 123 36.85 12.16 -10.16
C THR A 123 36.12 10.84 -10.39
N VAL A 124 35.14 10.52 -9.54
CA VAL A 124 34.21 9.43 -9.84
C VAL A 124 33.52 9.72 -11.17
N GLN A 125 33.51 8.74 -12.06
CA GLN A 125 32.77 8.82 -13.31
C GLN A 125 31.49 8.02 -13.17
N VAL A 126 30.35 8.67 -13.36
CA VAL A 126 29.02 8.05 -13.28
C VAL A 126 28.40 8.05 -14.67
N SER A 127 27.89 6.89 -15.09
CA SER A 127 27.12 6.75 -16.33
C SER A 127 25.82 6.02 -16.03
N THR A 128 24.69 6.70 -16.24
CA THR A 128 23.37 6.07 -16.13
C THR A 128 23.11 5.18 -17.33
N LEU A 129 22.93 3.88 -17.08
CA LEU A 129 22.68 2.86 -18.09
C LEU A 129 21.18 2.66 -18.34
N LEU A 130 20.37 2.83 -17.30
CA LEU A 130 18.92 2.79 -17.35
C LEU A 130 18.37 3.79 -16.35
N HIS A 131 17.52 4.71 -16.79
CA HIS A 131 16.78 5.61 -15.91
C HIS A 131 15.30 5.21 -15.91
N PRO A 132 14.68 5.01 -14.74
CA PRO A 132 13.26 4.67 -14.65
C PRO A 132 12.39 5.84 -15.13
N ALA A 133 11.21 5.54 -15.68
CA ALA A 133 10.29 6.59 -16.17
C ALA A 133 9.72 7.46 -15.02
N HIS A 134 9.63 6.89 -13.82
CA HIS A 134 9.17 7.58 -12.63
C HIS A 134 10.29 7.57 -11.58
N CYS A 135 10.66 8.76 -11.11
CA CYS A 135 11.66 8.93 -10.06
C CYS A 135 11.13 9.93 -9.02
N PRO A 136 10.34 9.44 -8.04
CA PRO A 136 9.72 10.32 -7.05
C PRO A 136 10.75 10.90 -6.08
N ARG A 137 11.87 10.19 -5.90
CA ARG A 137 12.96 10.56 -5.02
C ARG A 137 14.29 10.09 -5.60
N THR A 138 15.31 10.89 -5.37
CA THR A 138 16.71 10.52 -5.61
C THR A 138 17.45 10.35 -4.28
N VAL A 139 18.50 9.52 -4.29
CA VAL A 139 19.39 9.33 -3.13
C VAL A 139 20.02 10.65 -2.71
N GLN A 140 19.84 10.99 -1.43
CA GLN A 140 20.49 12.12 -0.77
C GLN A 140 21.49 11.65 0.29
N ASP A 141 22.27 12.60 0.81
CA ASP A 141 23.16 12.36 1.93
C ASP A 141 22.37 11.90 3.17
N SER A 142 22.92 10.94 3.90
CA SER A 142 22.28 10.26 5.05
C SER A 142 21.06 9.38 4.74
N ASP A 143 20.72 9.16 3.47
CA ASP A 143 19.70 8.17 3.11
C ASP A 143 20.21 6.74 3.30
N PHE A 144 19.32 5.86 3.73
CA PHE A 144 19.51 4.42 3.69
C PHE A 144 19.13 3.91 2.31
N VAL A 145 20.01 3.12 1.70
CA VAL A 145 19.83 2.55 0.37
C VAL A 145 19.97 1.04 0.40
N ARG A 146 19.21 0.39 -0.48
CA ARG A 146 19.35 -1.03 -0.79
C ARG A 146 19.65 -1.16 -2.27
N TYR A 147 20.77 -1.77 -2.61
CA TYR A 147 21.16 -1.91 -4.01
C TYR A 147 21.86 -3.23 -4.29
N HIS A 148 21.74 -3.70 -5.53
CA HIS A 148 22.59 -4.75 -6.04
C HIS A 148 23.78 -4.15 -6.80
N TYR A 149 24.91 -4.86 -6.79
CA TYR A 149 26.08 -4.46 -7.56
C TYR A 149 26.89 -5.65 -8.10
N ASN A 150 27.59 -5.39 -9.19
CA ASN A 150 28.71 -6.18 -9.67
C ASN A 150 29.97 -5.32 -9.69
N GLY A 151 31.01 -5.76 -8.98
CA GLY A 151 32.30 -5.08 -8.88
C GLY A 151 33.36 -5.75 -9.76
N THR A 152 33.96 -4.97 -10.65
CA THR A 152 35.11 -5.39 -11.47
C THR A 152 36.24 -4.37 -11.39
N LEU A 153 37.46 -4.80 -11.69
CA LEU A 153 38.56 -3.90 -12.01
C LEU A 153 38.33 -3.25 -13.39
N LEU A 154 39.14 -2.24 -13.74
CA LEU A 154 39.02 -1.52 -15.01
C LEU A 154 39.26 -2.40 -16.25
N ASP A 155 40.04 -3.47 -16.10
CA ASP A 155 40.29 -4.50 -17.11
C ASP A 155 39.13 -5.51 -17.25
N GLY A 156 38.13 -5.45 -16.37
CA GLY A 156 36.97 -6.34 -16.37
C GLY A 156 37.08 -7.54 -15.43
N THR A 157 38.20 -7.72 -14.71
CA THR A 157 38.35 -8.79 -13.72
C THR A 157 37.36 -8.60 -12.58
N ALA A 158 36.46 -9.55 -12.37
CA ALA A 158 35.48 -9.48 -11.29
C ALA A 158 36.13 -9.72 -9.92
N PHE A 159 35.72 -8.97 -8.90
CA PHE A 159 36.20 -9.14 -7.52
C PHE A 159 35.10 -9.38 -6.48
N ASP A 160 33.88 -8.84 -6.68
CA ASP A 160 32.75 -9.08 -5.77
C ASP A 160 31.41 -8.84 -6.47
N THR A 161 30.34 -9.42 -5.93
CA THR A 161 28.97 -9.23 -6.38
C THR A 161 27.99 -9.45 -5.23
N SER A 162 26.95 -8.61 -5.15
CA SER A 162 25.86 -8.81 -4.19
C SER A 162 25.00 -10.04 -4.53
N TYR A 163 24.90 -10.40 -5.81
CA TYR A 163 24.00 -11.46 -6.28
C TYR A 163 24.42 -12.85 -5.81
N SER A 164 25.69 -13.05 -5.43
CA SER A 164 26.17 -14.34 -4.90
C SER A 164 25.62 -14.67 -3.50
N ARG A 165 25.01 -13.68 -2.82
CA ARG A 165 24.53 -13.79 -1.44
C ARG A 165 23.00 -13.74 -1.36
N ASP A 166 22.31 -13.80 -2.50
CA ASP A 166 20.86 -13.68 -2.63
C ASP A 166 20.28 -12.48 -1.85
N GLY A 167 21.03 -11.37 -1.81
CA GLY A 167 20.68 -10.20 -1.01
C GLY A 167 21.19 -8.89 -1.59
N THR A 168 20.58 -7.80 -1.15
CA THR A 168 21.04 -6.43 -1.44
C THR A 168 22.20 -6.06 -0.53
N TYR A 169 22.97 -5.06 -0.96
CA TYR A 169 23.87 -4.34 -0.06
C TYR A 169 23.12 -3.16 0.54
N ASP A 170 23.05 -3.13 1.86
CA ASP A 170 22.18 -2.26 2.63
C ASP A 170 23.05 -1.34 3.51
N THR A 171 22.95 -0.03 3.30
CA THR A 171 23.86 0.92 3.95
C THR A 171 23.36 2.36 3.92
N TYR A 172 24.06 3.24 4.62
CA TYR A 172 23.83 4.68 4.61
C TYR A 172 24.80 5.39 3.67
N VAL A 173 24.26 6.22 2.78
CA VAL A 173 25.07 7.02 1.84
C VAL A 173 25.59 8.27 2.52
N GLY A 174 26.87 8.58 2.30
CA GLY A 174 27.55 9.81 2.75
C GLY A 174 27.91 9.85 4.25
N SER A 175 27.55 8.79 4.99
CA SER A 175 27.95 8.57 6.38
C SER A 175 29.38 8.01 6.54
N GLY A 176 30.08 7.73 5.44
CA GLY A 176 31.46 7.21 5.44
C GLY A 176 31.59 5.70 5.69
N TRP A 177 30.47 4.97 5.66
CA TRP A 177 30.45 3.49 5.73
C TRP A 177 30.94 2.84 4.42
N LEU A 178 30.80 3.55 3.31
CA LEU A 178 31.26 3.13 1.99
C LEU A 178 32.64 3.72 1.67
N ILE A 179 33.30 3.16 0.66
CA ILE A 179 34.41 3.87 0.02
C ILE A 179 33.91 5.20 -0.54
N LYS A 180 34.71 6.25 -0.44
CA LYS A 180 34.33 7.62 -0.82
C LYS A 180 33.74 7.73 -2.23
N GLY A 181 34.26 6.93 -3.16
CA GLY A 181 33.77 6.93 -4.53
C GLY A 181 32.37 6.33 -4.69
N MET A 182 31.98 5.37 -3.85
CA MET A 182 30.63 4.82 -3.86
C MET A 182 29.64 5.78 -3.21
N ASP A 183 30.02 6.45 -2.11
CA ASP A 183 29.21 7.54 -1.55
C ASP A 183 28.90 8.59 -2.63
N GLN A 184 29.91 9.03 -3.38
CA GLN A 184 29.72 10.01 -4.47
C GLN A 184 28.92 9.45 -5.65
N GLY A 185 29.13 8.18 -6.02
CA GLY A 185 28.50 7.59 -7.21
C GLY A 185 27.02 7.23 -7.03
N LEU A 186 26.59 6.93 -5.81
CA LEU A 186 25.20 6.60 -5.48
C LEU A 186 24.30 7.84 -5.37
N LEU A 187 24.86 9.01 -5.03
CA LEU A 187 24.10 10.25 -4.91
C LEU A 187 23.32 10.58 -6.18
N GLY A 188 22.07 10.99 -6.01
CA GLY A 188 21.17 11.36 -7.11
C GLY A 188 20.59 10.16 -7.87
N MET A 189 20.80 8.91 -7.42
CA MET A 189 20.24 7.72 -8.07
C MET A 189 18.76 7.51 -7.74
N CYS A 190 17.98 7.05 -8.71
CA CYS A 190 16.56 6.72 -8.54
C CYS A 190 16.35 5.22 -8.29
N PRO A 191 15.35 4.81 -7.49
CA PRO A 191 14.95 3.39 -7.40
C PRO A 191 14.65 2.80 -8.78
N GLY A 192 15.18 1.61 -9.07
CA GLY A 192 15.12 0.97 -10.38
C GLY A 192 16.15 1.46 -11.41
N GLU A 193 16.91 2.52 -11.11
CA GLU A 193 18.00 3.00 -11.98
C GLU A 193 19.15 1.99 -12.05
N ARG A 194 19.81 1.89 -13.21
CA ARG A 194 21.11 1.19 -13.33
C ARG A 194 22.22 2.17 -13.65
N ARG A 195 23.32 2.09 -12.91
CA ARG A 195 24.50 2.94 -13.10
C ARG A 195 25.76 2.14 -13.28
N LYS A 196 26.69 2.67 -14.08
CA LYS A 196 28.10 2.31 -14.06
C LYS A 196 28.87 3.41 -13.34
N ILE A 197 29.61 3.03 -12.30
CA ILE A 197 30.41 3.94 -11.47
C ILE A 197 31.87 3.51 -11.58
N ILE A 198 32.74 4.38 -12.08
CA ILE A 198 34.19 4.16 -12.15
C ILE A 198 34.85 5.01 -11.08
N ILE A 199 35.60 4.37 -10.18
CA ILE A 199 36.18 4.98 -9.00
C ILE A 199 37.71 4.89 -9.10
N PRO A 200 38.43 6.03 -9.14
CA PRO A 200 39.89 6.01 -9.10
C PRO A 200 40.40 5.54 -7.73
N PRO A 201 41.63 5.01 -7.64
CA PRO A 201 42.06 4.25 -6.46
C PRO A 201 42.03 5.07 -5.16
N PHE A 202 42.38 6.36 -5.21
CA PHE A 202 42.39 7.23 -4.04
C PHE A 202 41.00 7.59 -3.47
N LEU A 203 39.93 7.28 -4.21
CA LEU A 203 38.54 7.30 -3.72
C LEU A 203 38.00 5.89 -3.39
N ALA A 204 38.81 4.85 -3.59
CA ALA A 204 38.55 3.46 -3.25
C ALA A 204 39.52 2.98 -2.14
N TYR A 205 40.35 1.98 -2.42
CA TYR A 205 41.28 1.35 -1.45
C TYR A 205 42.74 1.84 -1.54
N GLY A 206 43.01 2.81 -2.42
CA GLY A 206 44.27 3.55 -2.52
C GLY A 206 45.50 2.67 -2.77
N GLU A 207 46.62 3.10 -2.21
CA GLU A 207 47.95 2.48 -2.36
C GLU A 207 48.05 1.07 -1.75
N LYS A 208 47.15 0.70 -0.84
CA LYS A 208 47.21 -0.59 -0.14
C LYS A 208 46.40 -1.68 -0.84
N GLY A 209 45.36 -1.31 -1.57
CA GLY A 209 44.36 -2.28 -2.03
C GLY A 209 43.54 -2.86 -0.87
N TYR A 210 42.87 -3.98 -1.12
CA TYR A 210 42.05 -4.66 -0.12
C TYR A 210 42.17 -6.18 -0.24
N GLY A 211 42.72 -6.79 0.82
CA GLY A 211 42.96 -8.22 0.92
C GLY A 211 43.77 -8.74 -0.28
N THR A 212 43.34 -9.88 -0.83
CA THR A 212 43.92 -10.47 -2.04
C THR A 212 43.10 -10.20 -3.30
N VAL A 213 41.93 -9.57 -3.15
CA VAL A 213 40.93 -9.41 -4.22
C VAL A 213 41.08 -8.10 -4.97
N ILE A 214 41.46 -7.02 -4.28
CA ILE A 214 41.66 -5.70 -4.88
C ILE A 214 43.13 -5.32 -4.74
N PRO A 215 43.88 -5.27 -5.85
CA PRO A 215 45.28 -4.89 -5.81
C PRO A 215 45.51 -3.42 -5.40
N PRO A 216 46.73 -3.08 -4.95
CA PRO A 216 47.19 -1.69 -4.82
C PRO A 216 46.93 -0.83 -6.06
N GLN A 217 46.54 0.43 -5.84
CA GLN A 217 46.31 1.45 -6.87
C GLN A 217 45.32 1.01 -7.96
N ALA A 218 44.36 0.14 -7.64
CA ALA A 218 43.36 -0.32 -8.58
C ALA A 218 42.14 0.60 -8.67
N SER A 219 41.76 0.97 -9.88
CA SER A 219 40.48 1.59 -10.19
C SER A 219 39.38 0.54 -10.16
N LEU A 220 38.23 0.90 -9.58
CA LEU A 220 37.09 0.00 -9.45
C LEU A 220 35.97 0.42 -10.39
N VAL A 221 35.23 -0.56 -10.90
CA VAL A 221 34.05 -0.38 -11.72
C VAL A 221 32.89 -1.11 -11.06
N PHE A 222 31.85 -0.38 -10.70
CA PHE A 222 30.62 -0.93 -10.16
C PHE A 222 29.48 -0.76 -11.15
N HIS A 223 28.78 -1.86 -11.43
CA HIS A 223 27.47 -1.80 -12.07
C HIS A 223 26.42 -1.95 -10.98
N VAL A 224 25.65 -0.92 -10.72
CA VAL A 224 24.71 -0.81 -9.60
C VAL A 224 23.28 -0.80 -10.11
N LEU A 225 22.39 -1.51 -9.43
CA LEU A 225 20.94 -1.40 -9.53
C LEU A 225 20.40 -0.97 -8.18
N LEU A 226 19.84 0.24 -8.08
CA LEU A 226 19.21 0.71 -6.85
C LEU A 226 17.83 0.07 -6.73
N ILE A 227 17.55 -0.52 -5.57
CA ILE A 227 16.27 -1.18 -5.28
C ILE A 227 15.37 -0.27 -4.47
N ASP A 228 15.92 0.33 -3.41
CA ASP A 228 15.14 1.10 -2.45
C ASP A 228 15.95 2.25 -1.84
N VAL A 229 15.25 3.30 -1.41
CA VAL A 229 15.82 4.47 -0.73
C VAL A 229 14.82 5.08 0.25
N HIS A 230 15.27 5.32 1.48
CA HIS A 230 14.53 6.11 2.46
C HIS A 230 15.47 6.83 3.42
N ASN A 231 14.96 7.86 4.09
CA ASN A 231 15.62 8.45 5.24
C ASN A 231 15.01 7.87 6.53
N PRO A 232 15.82 7.54 7.55
CA PRO A 232 15.30 7.14 8.87
C PRO A 232 14.40 8.17 9.53
N LYS A 233 14.48 9.45 9.10
CA LYS A 233 13.63 10.55 9.61
C LYS A 233 12.38 10.77 8.76
N ASP A 234 12.18 10.02 7.67
CA ASP A 234 11.00 10.17 6.84
C ASP A 234 9.74 9.83 7.62
N THR A 235 8.66 10.54 7.34
CA THR A 235 7.31 10.15 7.74
C THR A 235 6.59 9.49 6.57
N VAL A 236 5.35 9.05 6.80
CA VAL A 236 4.46 8.63 5.72
C VAL A 236 4.31 9.76 4.70
N GLN A 237 4.43 9.42 3.42
CA GLN A 237 4.14 10.35 2.32
C GLN A 237 2.79 10.00 1.70
N LEU A 238 1.96 11.01 1.52
CA LEU A 238 0.61 10.87 0.97
C LEU A 238 0.51 11.60 -0.36
N GLU A 239 -0.01 10.90 -1.36
CA GLU A 239 -0.33 11.45 -2.67
C GLU A 239 -1.80 11.13 -2.97
N THR A 240 -2.63 12.16 -3.14
CA THR A 240 -4.03 11.97 -3.55
C THR A 240 -4.05 11.69 -5.05
N LEU A 241 -4.51 10.50 -5.43
CA LEU A 241 -4.63 10.08 -6.82
C LEU A 241 -5.97 10.52 -7.41
N GLU A 242 -7.04 10.38 -6.64
CA GLU A 242 -8.40 10.76 -7.03
C GLU A 242 -9.18 11.21 -5.79
N LEU A 243 -9.79 12.39 -5.85
CA LEU A 243 -10.64 12.91 -4.79
C LEU A 243 -12.07 13.13 -5.34
N PRO A 244 -13.05 12.32 -4.91
CA PRO A 244 -14.44 12.51 -5.32
C PRO A 244 -14.98 13.89 -4.90
N PRO A 245 -15.86 14.50 -5.72
CA PRO A 245 -16.53 15.73 -5.33
C PRO A 245 -17.44 15.50 -4.12
N GLY A 246 -17.44 16.42 -3.17
CA GLY A 246 -18.32 16.35 -2.00
C GLY A 246 -17.77 15.55 -0.83
N CYS A 247 -16.50 15.78 -0.44
CA CYS A 247 -15.99 15.27 0.84
C CYS A 247 -16.64 16.02 2.02
N ILE A 248 -17.73 15.46 2.55
CA ILE A 248 -18.49 16.03 3.67
C ILE A 248 -17.77 15.72 5.00
N ARG A 249 -17.19 14.51 5.12
CA ARG A 249 -16.49 14.02 6.31
C ARG A 249 -15.14 13.44 5.93
N ARG A 250 -14.17 13.62 6.82
CA ARG A 250 -12.85 13.00 6.75
C ARG A 250 -12.68 11.97 7.86
N ALA A 251 -11.99 10.88 7.56
CA ALA A 251 -11.71 9.83 8.52
C ALA A 251 -10.86 10.35 9.68
N VAL A 252 -11.25 10.01 10.90
CA VAL A 252 -10.53 10.35 12.14
C VAL A 252 -10.17 9.09 12.92
N ALA A 253 -9.28 9.22 13.91
CA ALA A 253 -8.93 8.10 14.77
C ALA A 253 -10.17 7.54 15.48
N GLY A 254 -10.32 6.21 15.45
CA GLY A 254 -11.49 5.49 15.97
C GLY A 254 -12.56 5.17 14.93
N ASP A 255 -12.50 5.74 13.72
CA ASP A 255 -13.39 5.33 12.64
C ASP A 255 -13.07 3.90 12.17
N PHE A 256 -14.09 3.07 12.00
CA PHE A 256 -14.02 1.79 11.32
C PHE A 256 -14.11 2.01 9.81
N MET A 257 -13.08 1.63 9.08
CA MET A 257 -12.92 1.90 7.65
C MET A 257 -12.87 0.62 6.84
N ARG A 258 -13.55 0.63 5.69
CA ARG A 258 -13.45 -0.38 4.65
C ARG A 258 -12.75 0.20 3.44
N TYR A 259 -11.69 -0.45 3.00
CA TYR A 259 -10.93 0.00 1.83
C TYR A 259 -10.38 -1.17 1.04
N HIS A 260 -10.13 -0.92 -0.23
CA HIS A 260 -9.30 -1.79 -1.05
C HIS A 260 -7.88 -1.23 -1.15
N TYR A 261 -6.91 -2.10 -1.37
CA TYR A 261 -5.52 -1.72 -1.60
C TYR A 261 -4.80 -2.63 -2.58
N ASN A 262 -3.78 -2.07 -3.24
CA ASN A 262 -2.68 -2.79 -3.86
C ASN A 262 -1.38 -2.38 -3.18
N GLY A 263 -0.62 -3.37 -2.69
CA GLY A 263 0.68 -3.18 -2.06
C GLY A 263 1.82 -3.60 -2.98
N SER A 264 2.77 -2.69 -3.17
CA SER A 264 4.01 -2.94 -3.92
C SER A 264 5.24 -2.39 -3.21
N LEU A 265 6.40 -2.95 -3.53
CA LEU A 265 7.70 -2.39 -3.15
C LEU A 265 8.01 -1.13 -3.98
N MET A 266 9.05 -0.39 -3.59
CA MET A 266 9.44 0.86 -4.28
C MET A 266 9.85 0.64 -5.75
N ASP A 267 10.33 -0.55 -6.09
CA ASP A 267 10.66 -0.95 -7.47
C ASP A 267 9.42 -1.36 -8.31
N GLY A 268 8.23 -1.34 -7.72
CA GLY A 268 6.96 -1.71 -8.36
C GLY A 268 6.58 -3.18 -8.22
N THR A 269 7.42 -4.02 -7.58
CA THR A 269 7.10 -5.43 -7.35
C THR A 269 5.88 -5.57 -6.43
N PRO A 270 4.77 -6.18 -6.87
CA PRO A 270 3.59 -6.35 -6.04
C PRO A 270 3.82 -7.43 -4.96
N PHE A 271 3.42 -7.16 -3.72
CA PHE A 271 3.49 -8.16 -2.64
C PHE A 271 2.11 -8.64 -2.18
N ASP A 272 1.09 -7.77 -2.20
CA ASP A 272 -0.27 -8.12 -1.75
C ASP A 272 -1.35 -7.23 -2.38
N SER A 273 -2.60 -7.71 -2.39
CA SER A 273 -3.77 -6.96 -2.86
C SER A 273 -5.03 -7.43 -2.15
N SER A 274 -5.95 -6.52 -1.83
CA SER A 274 -7.29 -6.90 -1.36
C SER A 274 -8.17 -7.40 -2.52
N TYR A 275 -7.95 -6.91 -3.73
CA TYR A 275 -8.77 -7.25 -4.90
C TYR A 275 -8.63 -8.72 -5.29
N SER A 276 -7.45 -9.32 -5.10
CA SER A 276 -7.22 -10.75 -5.34
C SER A 276 -8.07 -11.66 -4.46
N ARG A 277 -8.55 -11.15 -3.32
CA ARG A 277 -9.40 -11.86 -2.35
C ARG A 277 -10.87 -11.49 -2.45
N ASN A 278 -11.23 -10.57 -3.34
CA ASN A 278 -12.60 -10.10 -3.58
C ASN A 278 -13.36 -9.65 -2.32
N HIS A 279 -12.65 -9.07 -1.35
CA HIS A 279 -13.23 -8.42 -0.17
C HIS A 279 -12.38 -7.22 0.26
N THR A 280 -12.99 -6.27 0.96
CA THR A 280 -12.31 -5.10 1.51
C THR A 280 -11.45 -5.50 2.70
N TYR A 281 -10.40 -4.71 2.96
CA TYR A 281 -9.75 -4.75 4.25
C TYR A 281 -10.49 -3.81 5.20
N ASN A 282 -10.77 -4.30 6.42
CA ASN A 282 -11.62 -3.62 7.38
C ASN A 282 -10.83 -3.43 8.69
N THR A 283 -10.76 -2.21 9.20
CA THR A 283 -9.99 -1.92 10.42
C THR A 283 -10.41 -0.60 11.07
N TYR A 284 -10.05 -0.42 12.35
CA TYR A 284 -10.20 0.87 13.02
C TYR A 284 -8.95 1.72 12.77
N VAL A 285 -9.16 2.91 12.24
CA VAL A 285 -8.10 3.85 11.89
C VAL A 285 -7.50 4.45 13.16
N GLY A 286 -6.16 4.46 13.25
CA GLY A 286 -5.43 5.17 14.31
C GLY A 286 -5.52 4.49 15.68
N GLN A 287 -5.83 3.21 15.73
CA GLN A 287 -5.96 2.41 16.96
C GLN A 287 -4.85 1.34 17.09
N GLY A 288 -3.91 1.26 16.13
CA GLY A 288 -2.77 0.35 16.18
C GLY A 288 -3.07 -1.08 15.73
N TYR A 289 -4.18 -1.32 15.03
CA TYR A 289 -4.53 -2.65 14.50
C TYR A 289 -3.76 -3.04 13.23
N ILE A 290 -3.20 -2.05 12.53
CA ILE A 290 -2.39 -2.22 11.32
C ILE A 290 -1.03 -1.52 11.50
N ILE A 291 -0.14 -1.68 10.51
CA ILE A 291 1.18 -1.04 10.57
C ILE A 291 1.05 0.48 10.77
N PRO A 292 1.92 1.12 11.59
CA PRO A 292 1.78 2.52 11.98
C PRO A 292 1.64 3.49 10.80
N GLY A 293 2.36 3.24 9.71
CA GLY A 293 2.31 4.10 8.54
C GLY A 293 0.99 4.04 7.78
N MET A 294 0.33 2.87 7.79
CA MET A 294 -1.00 2.73 7.20
C MET A 294 -2.04 3.42 8.07
N ASP A 295 -1.92 3.28 9.39
CA ASP A 295 -2.78 3.96 10.37
C ASP A 295 -2.70 5.48 10.25
N GLN A 296 -1.50 6.03 10.04
CA GLN A 296 -1.30 7.45 9.76
C GLN A 296 -1.83 7.84 8.36
N GLY A 297 -1.62 6.99 7.35
CA GLY A 297 -1.97 7.29 5.97
C GLY A 297 -3.47 7.20 5.64
N LEU A 298 -4.26 6.47 6.42
CA LEU A 298 -5.72 6.41 6.27
C LEU A 298 -6.43 7.62 6.91
N GLN A 299 -5.80 8.29 7.85
CA GLN A 299 -6.40 9.46 8.50
C GLN A 299 -6.61 10.61 7.51
N GLY A 300 -7.68 11.37 7.72
CA GLY A 300 -8.05 12.49 6.85
C GLY A 300 -8.63 12.09 5.49
N ALA A 301 -8.89 10.79 5.26
CA ALA A 301 -9.44 10.30 4.00
C ALA A 301 -10.92 10.59 3.80
N CYS A 302 -11.29 10.86 2.56
CA CYS A 302 -12.66 11.02 2.14
C CYS A 302 -13.21 9.69 1.60
N ILE A 303 -14.53 9.52 1.71
CA ILE A 303 -15.23 8.38 1.11
C ILE A 303 -15.05 8.43 -0.41
N GLY A 304 -14.74 7.29 -1.02
CA GLY A 304 -14.43 7.13 -2.45
C GLY A 304 -13.03 7.63 -2.87
N GLU A 305 -12.23 8.19 -1.95
CA GLU A 305 -10.90 8.70 -2.29
C GLU A 305 -9.96 7.57 -2.72
N ARG A 306 -9.14 7.82 -3.75
CA ARG A 306 -7.97 7.02 -4.06
C ARG A 306 -6.72 7.79 -3.69
N ARG A 307 -5.84 7.17 -2.91
CA ARG A 307 -4.57 7.76 -2.50
C ARG A 307 -3.46 6.74 -2.51
N ARG A 308 -2.23 7.22 -2.72
CA ARG A 308 -1.00 6.47 -2.55
C ARG A 308 -0.37 6.82 -1.22
N ILE A 309 0.02 5.79 -0.48
CA ILE A 309 0.64 5.90 0.84
C ILE A 309 2.01 5.24 0.74
N THR A 310 3.07 6.04 0.84
CA THR A 310 4.46 5.55 0.85
C THR A 310 4.95 5.50 2.29
N ILE A 311 5.32 4.32 2.75
CA ILE A 311 5.61 4.02 4.15
C ILE A 311 7.07 3.61 4.30
N PRO A 312 7.89 4.37 5.05
CA PRO A 312 9.26 3.97 5.35
C PRO A 312 9.29 2.76 6.30
N PRO A 313 10.38 1.98 6.34
CA PRO A 313 10.38 0.69 7.02
C PRO A 313 10.09 0.76 8.52
N HIS A 314 10.55 1.81 9.20
CA HIS A 314 10.33 2.01 10.63
C HIS A 314 8.86 2.30 11.00
N LEU A 315 8.00 2.59 10.02
CA LEU A 315 6.54 2.68 10.16
C LEU A 315 5.81 1.48 9.52
N ALA A 316 6.55 0.48 9.03
CA ALA A 316 6.07 -0.75 8.43
C ALA A 316 6.60 -1.98 9.18
N TYR A 317 7.41 -2.82 8.53
CA TYR A 317 7.94 -4.09 9.08
C TYR A 317 9.41 -4.01 9.53
N GLY A 318 9.99 -2.80 9.58
CA GLY A 318 11.32 -2.55 10.11
C GLY A 318 12.46 -3.24 9.34
N GLU A 319 13.60 -3.39 10.02
CA GLU A 319 14.83 -3.97 9.45
C GLU A 319 14.71 -5.47 9.13
N ASN A 320 13.76 -6.16 9.76
CA ASN A 320 13.59 -7.60 9.58
C ASN A 320 12.64 -7.95 8.42
N GLY A 321 11.74 -7.04 8.04
CA GLY A 321 10.72 -7.33 7.03
C GLY A 321 9.67 -8.34 7.53
N THR A 322 8.95 -8.97 6.61
CA THR A 322 7.97 -10.00 6.96
C THR A 322 7.70 -10.99 5.83
N GLY A 323 7.67 -12.28 6.18
CA GLY A 323 7.50 -13.38 5.23
C GLY A 323 8.54 -13.36 4.10
N ASP A 324 8.19 -13.98 2.97
CA ASP A 324 9.10 -14.12 1.83
C ASP A 324 8.98 -12.96 0.82
N LYS A 325 7.96 -12.12 0.96
CA LYS A 325 7.63 -11.07 -0.03
C LYS A 325 8.09 -9.67 0.38
N ILE A 326 8.22 -9.40 1.67
CA ILE A 326 8.60 -8.09 2.17
C ILE A 326 9.98 -8.21 2.82
N PRO A 327 11.04 -7.84 2.09
CA PRO A 327 12.39 -7.88 2.65
C PRO A 327 12.59 -6.84 3.76
N GLY A 328 13.64 -7.05 4.55
CA GLY A 328 14.09 -6.11 5.58
C GLY A 328 14.34 -4.71 5.04
N SER A 329 14.00 -3.68 5.82
CA SER A 329 14.20 -2.26 5.47
C SER A 329 13.54 -1.84 4.15
N ALA A 330 12.47 -2.52 3.73
CA ALA A 330 11.72 -2.18 2.53
C ALA A 330 10.73 -1.03 2.75
N VAL A 331 10.72 -0.07 1.82
CA VAL A 331 9.69 0.95 1.69
C VAL A 331 8.48 0.32 1.01
N LEU A 332 7.30 0.53 1.59
CA LEU A 332 6.05 -0.01 1.06
C LEU A 332 5.25 1.10 0.39
N ILE A 333 4.66 0.79 -0.76
CA ILE A 333 3.72 1.66 -1.46
C ILE A 333 2.36 0.98 -1.45
N PHE A 334 1.36 1.66 -0.91
CA PHE A 334 -0.04 1.23 -0.94
C PHE A 334 -0.87 2.21 -1.75
N ASP A 335 -1.43 1.72 -2.87
CA ASP A 335 -2.49 2.42 -3.58
C ASP A 335 -3.83 1.96 -3.00
N VAL A 336 -4.49 2.84 -2.26
CA VAL A 336 -5.74 2.54 -1.55
C VAL A 336 -6.93 3.24 -2.16
N HIS A 337 -8.08 2.57 -2.10
CA HIS A 337 -9.39 3.07 -2.51
C HIS A 337 -10.35 2.93 -1.32
N ILE A 338 -10.77 4.07 -0.78
CA ILE A 338 -11.63 4.14 0.41
C ILE A 338 -13.07 3.88 -0.01
N ILE A 339 -13.70 2.83 0.53
CA ILE A 339 -15.08 2.48 0.19
C ILE A 339 -16.04 3.26 1.07
N ASP A 340 -15.89 3.13 2.38
CA ASP A 340 -16.59 3.93 3.38
C ASP A 340 -15.90 3.84 4.74
N PHE A 341 -16.37 4.65 5.69
CA PHE A 341 -16.00 4.56 7.09
C PHE A 341 -17.11 5.13 7.97
N HIS A 342 -17.17 4.69 9.22
CA HIS A 342 -18.10 5.18 10.24
C HIS A 342 -17.44 5.10 11.61
N ASN A 343 -17.98 5.80 12.59
CA ASN A 343 -17.66 5.65 13.99
C ASN A 343 -18.75 4.82 14.68
N PRO A 344 -18.42 3.93 15.62
CA PRO A 344 -19.42 3.24 16.44
C PRO A 344 -20.36 4.18 17.23
N ALA A 345 -19.97 5.44 17.42
CA ALA A 345 -20.80 6.47 18.04
C ALA A 345 -21.67 7.26 17.04
N ASP A 346 -21.58 7.00 15.74
CA ASP A 346 -22.35 7.74 14.74
C ASP A 346 -23.86 7.48 14.88
N PRO A 347 -24.68 8.55 14.85
CA PRO A 347 -26.13 8.41 14.74
C PRO A 347 -26.55 8.12 13.29
N VAL A 348 -27.84 7.89 13.07
CA VAL A 348 -28.43 7.91 11.72
C VAL A 348 -28.41 9.35 11.21
N GLU A 349 -27.78 9.60 10.06
CA GLU A 349 -27.89 10.91 9.42
C GLU A 349 -29.17 10.96 8.58
N ILE A 350 -30.01 11.97 8.83
CA ILE A 350 -31.31 12.13 8.17
C ILE A 350 -31.31 13.41 7.35
N LYS A 351 -31.60 13.28 6.04
CA LYS A 351 -31.77 14.39 5.12
C LYS A 351 -33.14 14.32 4.45
N ILE A 352 -33.97 15.34 4.65
CA ILE A 352 -35.28 15.44 3.99
C ILE A 352 -35.04 15.78 2.51
N LEU A 353 -35.50 14.91 1.60
CA LEU A 353 -35.39 15.09 0.15
C LEU A 353 -36.59 15.86 -0.41
N SER A 354 -37.80 15.50 0.02
CA SER A 354 -39.02 16.22 -0.32
C SER A 354 -39.94 16.33 0.89
N PRO A 355 -40.44 17.55 1.20
CA PRO A 355 -41.44 17.73 2.24
C PRO A 355 -42.76 17.04 1.85
N PRO A 356 -43.65 16.79 2.83
CA PRO A 356 -44.95 16.19 2.55
C PRO A 356 -45.80 17.06 1.60
N PRO A 357 -46.67 16.45 0.76
CA PRO A 357 -47.51 17.17 -0.20
C PRO A 357 -48.55 18.09 0.46
N GLU A 358 -48.97 17.76 1.69
CA GLU A 358 -49.99 18.45 2.47
C GLU A 358 -49.43 18.93 3.81
N THR A 359 -50.16 19.82 4.50
CA THR A 359 -49.81 20.24 5.86
C THR A 359 -49.78 19.03 6.79
N CYS A 360 -48.59 18.73 7.30
CA CYS A 360 -48.38 17.63 8.22
C CYS A 360 -48.78 18.02 9.64
N ASN A 361 -49.93 17.50 10.09
CA ASN A 361 -50.41 17.70 11.47
C ASN A 361 -49.90 16.60 12.40
N GLU A 362 -49.56 15.43 11.85
CA GLU A 362 -49.22 14.25 12.63
C GLU A 362 -48.05 13.51 11.98
N THR A 363 -47.04 13.20 12.79
CA THR A 363 -45.84 12.47 12.38
C THR A 363 -45.88 11.05 12.89
N ALA A 364 -45.17 10.14 12.24
CA ALA A 364 -44.99 8.77 12.71
C ALA A 364 -44.28 8.73 14.07
N LYS A 365 -44.77 7.90 15.00
CA LYS A 365 -44.27 7.75 16.37
C LYS A 365 -44.04 6.26 16.69
N PRO A 366 -43.24 5.95 17.74
CA PRO A 366 -43.15 4.58 18.25
C PRO A 366 -44.54 3.98 18.51
N GLY A 367 -44.77 2.76 18.04
CA GLY A 367 -46.05 2.05 18.08
C GLY A 367 -46.87 2.16 16.81
N ASP A 368 -46.68 3.20 15.99
CA ASP A 368 -47.44 3.38 14.74
C ASP A 368 -47.14 2.27 13.74
N PHE A 369 -48.17 1.87 13.01
CA PHE A 369 -48.04 0.98 11.87
C PHE A 369 -47.88 1.81 10.60
N VAL A 370 -46.77 1.60 9.91
CA VAL A 370 -46.39 2.40 8.74
C VAL A 370 -46.22 1.52 7.51
N ARG A 371 -46.63 2.06 6.37
CA ARG A 371 -46.27 1.54 5.05
C ARG A 371 -45.31 2.48 4.37
N TYR A 372 -44.21 1.98 3.85
CA TYR A 372 -43.18 2.80 3.25
C TYR A 372 -42.52 2.12 2.04
N HIS A 373 -42.08 2.94 1.09
CA HIS A 373 -41.17 2.52 0.04
C HIS A 373 -39.74 2.84 0.45
N TYR A 374 -38.80 2.01 0.01
CA TYR A 374 -37.38 2.26 0.20
C TYR A 374 -36.54 1.80 -0.99
N ASN A 375 -35.45 2.50 -1.24
CA ASN A 375 -34.33 2.05 -2.05
C ASN A 375 -33.09 2.04 -1.17
N CYS A 376 -32.44 0.89 -1.05
CA CYS A 376 -31.21 0.70 -0.28
C CYS A 376 -30.02 0.51 -1.22
N SER A 377 -28.94 1.21 -0.93
CA SER A 377 -27.67 1.13 -1.65
C SER A 377 -26.49 1.27 -0.70
N LEU A 378 -25.30 0.91 -1.17
CA LEU A 378 -24.04 1.30 -0.53
C LEU A 378 -23.70 2.76 -0.89
N LEU A 379 -22.81 3.39 -0.13
CA LEU A 379 -22.37 4.76 -0.38
C LEU A 379 -21.66 4.95 -1.73
N ASP A 380 -21.15 3.88 -2.33
CA ASP A 380 -20.57 3.89 -3.68
C ASP A 380 -21.63 3.82 -4.80
N GLY A 381 -22.91 3.75 -4.45
CA GLY A 381 -24.05 3.66 -5.38
C GLY A 381 -24.44 2.24 -5.78
N THR A 382 -23.77 1.21 -5.27
CA THR A 382 -24.17 -0.20 -5.48
C THR A 382 -25.57 -0.41 -4.90
N LYS A 383 -26.53 -0.73 -5.76
CA LYS A 383 -27.91 -1.02 -5.35
C LYS A 383 -27.97 -2.37 -4.64
N LEU A 384 -28.67 -2.40 -3.52
CA LEU A 384 -28.85 -3.61 -2.70
C LEU A 384 -30.27 -4.15 -2.84
N PHE A 385 -31.25 -3.43 -2.27
CA PHE A 385 -32.64 -3.86 -2.22
C PHE A 385 -33.57 -2.67 -2.45
N SER A 386 -34.71 -2.91 -3.09
CA SER A 386 -35.79 -1.94 -3.19
C SER A 386 -37.10 -2.58 -2.74
N SER A 387 -37.97 -1.81 -2.09
CA SER A 387 -39.36 -2.23 -1.89
C SER A 387 -40.06 -2.53 -3.21
N HIS A 388 -39.68 -1.87 -4.31
CA HIS A 388 -40.29 -2.10 -5.62
C HIS A 388 -39.95 -3.47 -6.21
N ASP A 389 -38.89 -4.13 -5.73
CA ASP A 389 -38.56 -5.50 -6.14
C ASP A 389 -39.62 -6.51 -5.69
N TYR A 390 -40.44 -6.13 -4.70
CA TYR A 390 -41.51 -6.96 -4.12
C TYR A 390 -42.92 -6.56 -4.58
N GLY A 391 -43.07 -5.50 -5.37
CA GLY A 391 -44.35 -5.02 -5.90
C GLY A 391 -45.19 -4.16 -4.94
N ASP A 392 -44.99 -4.28 -3.64
CA ASP A 392 -45.80 -3.61 -2.60
C ASP A 392 -44.94 -2.78 -1.61
N PRO A 393 -45.51 -1.73 -0.99
CA PRO A 393 -44.88 -1.04 0.13
C PRO A 393 -44.53 -2.01 1.26
N GLN A 394 -43.41 -1.78 1.93
CA GLN A 394 -43.09 -2.56 3.14
C GLN A 394 -43.88 -2.05 4.33
N GLU A 395 -44.19 -2.97 5.24
CA GLU A 395 -44.98 -2.71 6.43
C GLU A 395 -44.12 -2.90 7.68
N ALA A 396 -44.22 -1.97 8.64
CA ALA A 396 -43.54 -2.08 9.91
C ALA A 396 -44.32 -1.40 11.03
N THR A 397 -44.25 -1.95 12.24
CA THR A 397 -44.64 -1.25 13.46
C THR A 397 -43.40 -0.62 14.08
N LEU A 398 -43.38 0.71 14.22
CA LEU A 398 -42.21 1.43 14.73
C LEU A 398 -41.95 1.09 16.20
N GLY A 399 -40.69 0.88 16.58
CA GLY A 399 -40.29 0.45 17.91
C GLY A 399 -40.53 -1.04 18.24
N ALA A 400 -41.08 -1.83 17.31
CA ALA A 400 -41.37 -3.25 17.54
C ALA A 400 -40.18 -4.19 17.19
N ASN A 401 -38.99 -3.64 16.88
CA ASN A 401 -37.79 -4.38 16.46
C ASN A 401 -38.03 -5.29 15.23
N LYS A 402 -38.91 -4.87 14.31
CA LYS A 402 -39.23 -5.61 13.07
C LYS A 402 -38.35 -5.21 11.89
N VAL A 403 -37.74 -4.03 11.95
CA VAL A 403 -36.79 -3.50 10.97
C VAL A 403 -35.48 -3.18 11.67
N ILE A 404 -34.43 -2.91 10.90
CA ILE A 404 -33.15 -2.46 11.47
C ILE A 404 -33.35 -1.14 12.23
N GLU A 405 -32.64 -0.98 13.36
CA GLU A 405 -32.80 0.14 14.29
C GLU A 405 -32.66 1.51 13.62
N GLY A 406 -31.71 1.63 12.68
CA GLY A 406 -31.49 2.89 11.98
C GLY A 406 -32.59 3.25 10.99
N LEU A 407 -33.26 2.25 10.40
CA LEU A 407 -34.42 2.48 9.55
C LEU A 407 -35.65 2.86 10.39
N ASP A 408 -35.86 2.19 11.53
CA ASP A 408 -36.90 2.55 12.51
C ASP A 408 -36.74 4.03 12.93
N THR A 409 -35.53 4.39 13.37
CA THR A 409 -35.17 5.77 13.75
C THR A 409 -35.39 6.76 12.61
N GLY A 410 -35.04 6.39 11.37
CA GLY A 410 -35.21 7.26 10.20
C GLY A 410 -36.66 7.50 9.78
N LEU A 411 -37.54 6.50 10.01
CA LEU A 411 -38.98 6.58 9.73
C LEU A 411 -39.74 7.36 10.81
N GLN A 412 -39.25 7.38 12.04
CA GLN A 412 -39.86 8.18 13.12
C GLN A 412 -39.83 9.67 12.78
N GLY A 413 -40.92 10.37 13.13
CA GLY A 413 -41.09 11.78 12.81
C GLY A 413 -41.38 12.07 11.33
N MET A 414 -41.53 11.07 10.46
CA MET A 414 -41.94 11.28 9.06
C MET A 414 -43.41 11.64 8.94
N CYS A 415 -43.71 12.51 7.99
CA CYS A 415 -45.05 12.79 7.51
C CYS A 415 -45.41 11.89 6.32
N VAL A 416 -46.70 11.57 6.15
CA VAL A 416 -47.14 10.80 4.97
C VAL A 416 -46.84 11.60 3.69
N GLY A 417 -46.24 10.94 2.71
CA GLY A 417 -45.73 11.52 1.46
C GLY A 417 -44.35 12.19 1.57
N GLU A 418 -43.75 12.27 2.76
CA GLU A 418 -42.39 12.77 2.93
C GLU A 418 -41.36 11.77 2.40
N ARG A 419 -40.28 12.27 1.78
CA ARG A 419 -39.14 11.45 1.36
C ARG A 419 -37.88 11.86 2.11
N ARG A 420 -37.15 10.88 2.61
CA ARG A 420 -35.87 11.07 3.32
C ARG A 420 -34.76 10.25 2.69
N GLN A 421 -33.55 10.77 2.81
CA GLN A 421 -32.32 10.02 2.66
C GLN A 421 -31.75 9.75 4.05
N LEU A 422 -31.44 8.49 4.34
CA LEU A 422 -30.90 8.03 5.61
C LEU A 422 -29.52 7.42 5.36
N VAL A 423 -28.51 7.87 6.10
CA VAL A 423 -27.20 7.20 6.18
C VAL A 423 -27.18 6.42 7.48
N VAL A 424 -27.25 5.09 7.38
CA VAL A 424 -27.36 4.20 8.53
C VAL A 424 -26.03 3.48 8.74
N PRO A 425 -25.35 3.74 9.88
CA PRO A 425 -24.10 3.04 10.19
C PRO A 425 -24.37 1.58 10.57
N PRO A 426 -23.38 0.68 10.43
CA PRO A 426 -23.56 -0.76 10.59
C PRO A 426 -24.08 -1.19 11.96
N HIS A 427 -23.67 -0.54 13.06
CA HIS A 427 -24.15 -0.87 14.40
C HIS A 427 -25.65 -0.62 14.59
N LEU A 428 -26.27 0.19 13.73
CA LEU A 428 -27.72 0.41 13.65
C LEU A 428 -28.37 -0.34 12.46
N ALA A 429 -27.60 -1.18 11.76
CA ALA A 429 -28.03 -1.98 10.61
C ALA A 429 -27.74 -3.47 10.79
N HIS A 430 -26.81 -4.04 10.01
CA HIS A 430 -26.48 -5.47 10.01
C HIS A 430 -25.15 -5.80 10.71
N GLY A 431 -24.54 -4.82 11.37
CA GLY A 431 -23.31 -4.97 12.15
C GLY A 431 -22.10 -5.46 11.33
N GLU A 432 -21.11 -6.00 12.04
CA GLU A 432 -19.86 -6.49 11.45
C GLU A 432 -20.05 -7.74 10.59
N SER A 433 -21.07 -8.56 10.89
CA SER A 433 -21.36 -9.79 10.15
C SER A 433 -22.05 -9.54 8.81
N GLY A 434 -22.70 -8.37 8.66
CA GLY A 434 -23.51 -8.08 7.49
C GLY A 434 -24.74 -8.98 7.38
N ALA A 435 -25.31 -9.06 6.19
CA ALA A 435 -26.47 -9.89 5.90
C ALA A 435 -26.38 -10.46 4.48
N ARG A 436 -27.35 -11.29 4.08
CA ARG A 436 -27.37 -11.81 2.70
C ARG A 436 -27.45 -10.63 1.72
N GLY A 437 -26.42 -10.46 0.89
CA GLY A 437 -26.31 -9.36 -0.06
C GLY A 437 -25.82 -8.04 0.53
N VAL A 438 -25.63 -7.95 1.85
CA VAL A 438 -25.07 -6.77 2.52
C VAL A 438 -23.70 -7.11 3.09
N PRO A 439 -22.62 -6.48 2.63
CA PRO A 439 -21.30 -6.70 3.21
C PRO A 439 -21.26 -6.36 4.71
N GLY A 440 -20.40 -7.08 5.46
CA GLY A 440 -20.12 -6.76 6.85
C GLY A 440 -19.59 -5.33 7.04
N SER A 441 -20.04 -4.67 8.10
CA SER A 441 -19.69 -3.29 8.46
C SER A 441 -19.99 -2.26 7.37
N ALA A 442 -20.96 -2.53 6.48
CA ALA A 442 -21.35 -1.60 5.43
C ALA A 442 -22.24 -0.46 5.94
N VAL A 443 -21.88 0.78 5.60
CA VAL A 443 -22.78 1.93 5.80
C VAL A 443 -23.85 1.88 4.71
N LEU A 444 -25.12 1.93 5.11
CA LEU A 444 -26.26 1.82 4.19
C LEU A 444 -26.84 3.20 3.89
N LEU A 445 -27.13 3.43 2.62
CA LEU A 445 -27.86 4.60 2.14
C LEU A 445 -29.28 4.19 1.76
N PHE A 446 -30.26 4.65 2.54
CA PHE A 446 -31.67 4.47 2.23
C PHE A 446 -32.27 5.75 1.67
N GLU A 447 -33.03 5.64 0.59
CA GLU A 447 -34.03 6.63 0.22
C GLU A 447 -35.41 6.06 0.55
N VAL A 448 -36.10 6.66 1.52
CA VAL A 448 -37.41 6.20 2.01
C VAL A 448 -38.51 7.19 1.68
N GLU A 449 -39.71 6.67 1.46
CA GLU A 449 -40.95 7.42 1.27
C GLU A 449 -42.04 6.82 2.16
N LEU A 450 -42.62 7.63 3.04
CA LEU A 450 -43.72 7.17 3.89
C LEU A 450 -45.03 7.22 3.10
N VAL A 451 -45.67 6.07 2.87
CA VAL A 451 -46.88 5.94 2.05
C VAL A 451 -48.14 6.08 2.88
N SER A 452 -48.19 5.43 4.05
CA SER A 452 -49.33 5.54 4.97
C SER A 452 -48.89 5.35 6.41
N ARG A 453 -49.65 5.91 7.34
CA ARG A 453 -49.47 5.76 8.78
C ARG A 453 -50.82 5.49 9.43
N GLU A 454 -50.89 4.41 10.19
CA GLU A 454 -52.01 4.05 11.06
C GLU A 454 -51.51 4.15 12.50
N GLU A 455 -52.25 4.85 13.35
CA GLU A 455 -51.83 5.03 14.74
C GLU A 455 -51.86 3.70 15.48
N GLY A 456 -50.77 3.46 16.22
CA GLY A 456 -50.57 2.22 16.98
C GLY A 456 -51.53 2.02 18.15
N LEU A 457 -51.43 0.85 18.77
CA LEU A 457 -52.05 0.60 20.08
C LEU A 457 -51.03 0.83 21.21
N PRO A 458 -51.50 1.20 22.42
CA PRO A 458 -50.65 1.21 23.61
C PRO A 458 -49.98 -0.16 23.82
N THR A 459 -48.82 -0.15 24.47
CA THR A 459 -48.01 -1.34 24.65
C THR A 459 -48.80 -2.46 25.33
N GLY A 460 -48.87 -3.62 24.66
CA GLY A 460 -49.55 -4.82 25.15
C GLY A 460 -51.06 -4.86 24.94
N TYR A 461 -51.65 -3.93 24.19
CA TYR A 461 -53.06 -3.98 23.80
C TYR A 461 -53.19 -4.58 22.40
N LEU A 462 -54.17 -5.46 22.19
CA LEU A 462 -54.55 -6.01 20.86
C LEU A 462 -55.79 -5.31 20.27
N PHE A 463 -56.53 -4.60 21.13
CA PHE A 463 -57.71 -3.81 20.79
C PHE A 463 -57.81 -2.62 21.74
N VAL A 464 -58.29 -1.49 21.25
CA VAL A 464 -58.66 -0.33 22.08
C VAL A 464 -60.02 0.20 21.69
N TRP A 465 -60.76 0.69 22.68
CA TRP A 465 -62.02 1.38 22.49
C TRP A 465 -61.77 2.86 22.15
N HIS A 466 -62.60 3.42 21.28
CA HIS A 466 -62.62 4.86 20.99
C HIS A 466 -63.58 5.62 21.90
N GLU A 467 -64.59 4.92 22.42
CA GLU A 467 -65.56 5.40 23.40
C GLU A 467 -65.51 4.52 24.65
N ASP A 468 -66.29 4.84 25.68
CA ASP A 468 -66.39 3.98 26.86
C ASP A 468 -66.91 2.58 26.45
N PRO A 469 -66.33 1.49 27.00
CA PRO A 469 -66.83 0.15 26.73
C PRO A 469 -68.31 0.04 27.18
N PRO A 470 -69.10 -0.85 26.56
CA PRO A 470 -70.49 -1.07 26.96
C PRO A 470 -70.61 -1.36 28.46
N VAL A 471 -71.57 -0.69 29.12
CA VAL A 471 -71.80 -0.78 30.58
C VAL A 471 -71.89 -2.23 31.08
N ASN A 472 -72.48 -3.11 30.26
CA ASN A 472 -72.51 -4.56 30.47
C ASN A 472 -71.81 -5.26 29.31
N LEU A 473 -70.48 -5.23 29.28
CA LEU A 473 -69.68 -5.80 28.18
C LEU A 473 -69.99 -7.29 27.94
N PHE A 474 -70.19 -8.08 29.00
CA PHE A 474 -70.54 -9.49 28.88
C PHE A 474 -71.89 -9.70 28.19
N GLU A 475 -72.93 -8.95 28.56
CA GLU A 475 -74.25 -9.03 27.89
C GLU A 475 -74.18 -8.59 26.41
N GLY A 476 -73.19 -7.77 26.05
CA GLY A 476 -72.91 -7.41 24.65
C GLY A 476 -72.20 -8.52 23.88
N LEU A 477 -71.33 -9.28 24.54
CA LEU A 477 -70.57 -10.40 23.97
C LEU A 477 -71.41 -11.68 23.83
N ASP A 478 -72.30 -11.95 24.79
CA ASP A 478 -73.24 -13.08 24.81
C ASP A 478 -74.46 -12.76 23.93
N LEU A 479 -74.35 -13.05 22.64
CA LEU A 479 -75.33 -12.66 21.62
C LEU A 479 -76.63 -13.48 21.74
N ASN A 480 -76.52 -14.73 22.19
CA ASN A 480 -77.63 -15.66 22.28
C ASN A 480 -78.28 -15.70 23.69
N LYS A 481 -77.62 -15.09 24.69
CA LYS A 481 -78.02 -14.97 26.09
C LYS A 481 -78.03 -16.30 26.85
N ASP A 482 -77.10 -17.20 26.56
CA ASP A 482 -76.96 -18.50 27.22
C ASP A 482 -75.92 -18.51 28.37
N GLY A 483 -75.22 -17.39 28.58
CA GLY A 483 -74.21 -17.23 29.61
C GLY A 483 -72.81 -17.73 29.24
N GLU A 484 -72.58 -18.19 28.01
CA GLU A 484 -71.30 -18.65 27.50
C GLU A 484 -70.94 -17.89 26.21
N VAL A 485 -69.75 -17.29 26.13
CA VAL A 485 -69.31 -16.61 24.90
C VAL A 485 -68.31 -17.51 24.14
N PRO A 486 -68.72 -18.23 23.08
CA PRO A 486 -67.79 -18.98 22.25
C PRO A 486 -66.99 -18.06 21.30
N PRO A 487 -65.92 -18.56 20.64
CA PRO A 487 -65.08 -17.76 19.74
C PRO A 487 -65.84 -17.04 18.64
N GLU A 488 -66.92 -17.65 18.13
CA GLU A 488 -67.74 -17.09 17.07
C GLU A 488 -68.52 -15.86 17.52
N GLU A 489 -69.07 -15.88 18.74
CA GLU A 489 -69.80 -14.74 19.30
C GLU A 489 -68.84 -13.61 19.65
N PHE A 490 -67.71 -13.94 20.29
CA PHE A 490 -66.65 -12.98 20.58
C PHE A 490 -66.14 -12.30 19.29
N SER A 491 -65.83 -13.08 18.25
CA SER A 491 -65.36 -12.57 16.97
C SER A 491 -66.40 -11.69 16.28
N THR A 492 -67.66 -12.12 16.26
CA THR A 492 -68.77 -11.35 15.69
C THR A 492 -68.92 -10.01 16.39
N PHE A 493 -68.89 -9.99 17.72
CA PHE A 493 -69.00 -8.77 18.51
C PHE A 493 -67.83 -7.81 18.25
N ILE A 494 -66.58 -8.28 18.34
CA ILE A 494 -65.40 -7.43 18.12
C ILE A 494 -65.38 -6.87 16.69
N LYS A 495 -65.69 -7.70 15.68
CA LYS A 495 -65.82 -7.25 14.28
C LYS A 495 -66.91 -6.17 14.15
N ALA A 496 -68.04 -6.31 14.86
CA ALA A 496 -69.08 -5.30 14.87
C ALA A 496 -68.58 -3.97 15.48
N GLN A 497 -67.90 -4.00 16.62
CA GLN A 497 -67.35 -2.79 17.25
C GLN A 497 -66.35 -2.05 16.36
N VAL A 498 -65.50 -2.79 15.63
CA VAL A 498 -64.57 -2.21 14.65
C VAL A 498 -65.32 -1.60 13.47
N SER A 499 -66.32 -2.31 12.93
CA SER A 499 -67.10 -1.83 11.77
C SER A 499 -67.97 -0.61 12.09
N GLU A 500 -68.41 -0.49 13.35
CA GLU A 500 -69.17 0.66 13.87
C GLU A 500 -68.27 1.84 14.27
N GLY A 501 -66.94 1.69 14.21
CA GLY A 501 -65.98 2.74 14.59
C GLY A 501 -65.85 2.96 16.10
N LYS A 502 -66.34 2.04 16.92
CA LYS A 502 -66.32 2.12 18.40
C LYS A 502 -65.01 1.62 19.01
N GLY A 503 -64.19 0.94 18.23
CA GLY A 503 -62.84 0.54 18.62
C GLY A 503 -62.02 0.10 17.42
N ARG A 504 -60.75 -0.20 17.67
CA ARG A 504 -59.81 -0.63 16.62
C ARG A 504 -58.93 -1.77 17.11
N LEU A 505 -58.62 -2.67 16.17
CA LEU A 505 -57.66 -3.75 16.36
C LEU A 505 -56.24 -3.25 16.12
N MET A 506 -55.27 -4.05 16.55
CA MET A 506 -53.85 -3.79 16.29
C MET A 506 -53.60 -3.75 14.77
N PRO A 507 -53.14 -2.60 14.22
CA PRO A 507 -52.92 -2.48 12.78
C PRO A 507 -51.75 -3.35 12.34
N GLY A 508 -51.83 -3.88 11.11
CA GLY A 508 -50.78 -4.71 10.50
C GLY A 508 -50.78 -6.19 10.88
N GLN A 509 -51.74 -6.64 11.69
CA GLN A 509 -51.96 -8.06 11.96
C GLN A 509 -53.23 -8.55 11.27
N ASP A 510 -53.28 -9.86 11.03
CA ASP A 510 -54.51 -10.51 10.57
C ASP A 510 -55.62 -10.29 11.63
N PRO A 511 -56.73 -9.61 11.27
CA PRO A 511 -57.82 -9.36 12.21
C PRO A 511 -58.38 -10.64 12.83
N GLU A 512 -58.46 -11.74 12.08
CA GLU A 512 -59.01 -13.00 12.61
C GLU A 512 -58.09 -13.62 13.64
N LYS A 513 -56.79 -13.62 13.34
CA LYS A 513 -55.77 -14.08 14.29
C LYS A 513 -55.73 -13.20 15.53
N THR A 514 -55.79 -11.88 15.37
CA THR A 514 -55.77 -10.92 16.50
C THR A 514 -56.95 -11.16 17.43
N ILE A 515 -58.15 -11.35 16.86
CA ILE A 515 -59.37 -11.67 17.63
C ILE A 515 -59.25 -13.04 18.31
N ALA A 516 -58.68 -14.04 17.64
CA ALA A 516 -58.46 -15.35 18.25
C ALA A 516 -57.46 -15.28 19.42
N ASP A 517 -56.39 -14.51 19.29
CA ASP A 517 -55.42 -14.27 20.36
C ASP A 517 -56.07 -13.50 21.53
N MET A 518 -56.95 -12.52 21.22
CA MET A 518 -57.76 -11.84 22.24
C MET A 518 -58.68 -12.80 23.00
N PHE A 519 -59.36 -13.70 22.28
CA PHE A 519 -60.22 -14.72 22.87
C PHE A 519 -59.42 -15.64 23.80
N GLN A 520 -58.29 -16.17 23.33
CA GLN A 520 -57.42 -17.05 24.12
C GLN A 520 -56.88 -16.37 25.37
N ASN A 521 -56.63 -15.06 25.33
CA ASN A 521 -56.21 -14.31 26.52
C ASN A 521 -57.33 -14.16 27.57
N GLN A 522 -58.59 -14.26 27.16
CA GLN A 522 -59.76 -14.18 28.04
C GLN A 522 -60.24 -15.56 28.51
N ASP A 523 -60.09 -16.61 27.69
CA ASP A 523 -60.34 -18.03 28.03
C ASP A 523 -59.24 -18.58 28.96
N ARG A 524 -59.32 -18.21 30.25
CA ARG A 524 -58.29 -18.50 31.26
C ARG A 524 -58.22 -19.98 31.63
N ASN A 525 -59.35 -20.68 31.58
CA ASN A 525 -59.43 -22.09 31.95
C ASN A 525 -59.21 -23.03 30.73
N GLN A 526 -59.13 -22.47 29.51
CA GLN A 526 -58.92 -23.16 28.23
C GLN A 526 -60.04 -24.14 27.88
N ASP A 527 -61.27 -23.85 28.27
CA ASP A 527 -62.45 -24.67 27.98
C ASP A 527 -63.14 -24.30 26.65
N GLY A 528 -62.62 -23.29 25.95
CA GLY A 528 -63.11 -22.85 24.65
C GLY A 528 -64.29 -21.89 24.73
N LYS A 529 -64.55 -21.29 25.90
CA LYS A 529 -65.65 -20.36 26.18
C LYS A 529 -65.14 -19.23 27.08
N ILE A 530 -65.86 -18.11 27.12
CA ILE A 530 -65.62 -17.05 28.11
C ILE A 530 -66.88 -16.91 28.96
N THR A 531 -66.74 -16.99 30.29
CA THR A 531 -67.82 -16.69 31.25
C THR A 531 -67.67 -15.32 31.89
N VAL A 532 -68.70 -14.87 32.63
CA VAL A 532 -68.72 -13.57 33.32
C VAL A 532 -67.53 -13.43 34.28
N GLU A 533 -67.13 -14.53 34.92
CA GLU A 533 -66.03 -14.58 35.89
C GLU A 533 -64.64 -14.48 35.23
N GLU A 534 -64.54 -14.78 33.94
CA GLU A 534 -63.28 -14.79 33.18
C GLU A 534 -63.03 -13.49 32.45
N LEU A 535 -64.10 -12.84 31.97
CA LEU A 535 -64.02 -11.60 31.23
C LEU A 535 -63.42 -10.49 32.10
N LYS A 536 -62.23 -10.03 31.73
CA LYS A 536 -61.55 -8.93 32.42
C LYS A 536 -60.84 -8.03 31.43
N LEU A 537 -61.19 -6.74 31.46
CA LEU A 537 -60.52 -5.74 30.63
C LEU A 537 -59.12 -5.49 31.17
N LYS A 538 -58.15 -5.41 30.25
CA LYS A 538 -56.76 -5.11 30.60
C LYS A 538 -56.61 -3.76 31.31
N SER A 539 -57.44 -2.77 30.98
CA SER A 539 -57.48 -1.48 31.69
C SER A 539 -57.76 -1.65 33.18
N ASP A 540 -58.63 -2.59 33.53
CA ASP A 540 -59.07 -2.84 34.90
C ASP A 540 -57.98 -3.63 35.64
N GLU A 541 -57.33 -4.58 34.95
CA GLU A 541 -56.15 -5.27 35.47
C GLU A 541 -54.98 -4.34 35.74
N ASP A 542 -54.72 -3.40 34.82
CA ASP A 542 -53.65 -2.42 34.97
C ASP A 542 -53.96 -1.47 36.15
N GLN A 543 -55.21 -1.06 36.34
CA GLN A 543 -55.64 -0.26 37.51
C GLN A 543 -55.51 -1.02 38.84
N GLU A 544 -55.90 -2.29 38.88
CA GLU A 544 -55.76 -3.13 40.07
C GLU A 544 -54.30 -3.36 40.45
N ARG A 545 -53.41 -3.63 39.48
CA ARG A 545 -51.96 -3.78 39.73
C ARG A 545 -51.34 -2.52 40.31
N VAL A 546 -51.71 -1.35 39.80
CA VAL A 546 -51.24 -0.07 40.34
C VAL A 546 -51.75 0.14 41.77
N HIS A 547 -52.94 -0.36 42.11
CA HIS A 547 -53.49 -0.29 43.45
C HIS A 547 -52.87 -1.30 44.43
N GLU A 548 -52.36 -2.43 43.94
CA GLU A 548 -51.65 -3.44 44.74
C GLU A 548 -50.15 -3.14 44.95
N GLU A 549 -49.52 -2.36 44.06
CA GLU A 549 -48.12 -1.92 44.17
C GLU A 549 -47.91 -0.64 45.00
N LEU A 550 -48.99 0.05 45.39
CA LEU A 550 -49.03 1.19 46.32
C LEU A 550 -49.32 0.73 47.75
#